data_AF-A0A6I5CR51-F1
#
_entry.id   AF-A0A6I5CR51-F1
#
_cell.length_a   1.000
_cell.length_b   1.000
_cell.length_c   1.000
_cell.angle_alpha   90.00
_cell.angle_beta   90.00
_cell.angle_gamma   90.00
#
_symmetry.space_group_name_H-M   'P 1'
#
loop_
_entity.id
_entity.type
_entity.pdbx_description
1 polymer ?
#
loop_
_entity_poly.entity_id
_entity_poly.type
_entity_poly.pdbx_seq_one_letter_code
_entity_poly.pdbx_strand_id
1 'polypeptide(L)'
;ALHRLNAADDTAPAVTMLRLADLGISRHAFRPDPHCAHCGGLPDDCAAAAVIPRVPRPKPDPAVLRVRDLRAERTELEARYADDETGVLKGLRTRGLHTLPFAEAKVGPPESVDGGYGRALDFRTARVTAVAEALERLGGGRPGGRHTVVRGSHRELAALHPGGVLDPATTGSHEPLRYREPGFPFRPYHPDLVLSWVWGYSLTRERPVLVPEHLAYYRLGRHSPGDVRPFVSEISNGCALGGCVEEAALHGLLELAERDAFLLTWYARLPAPALDLRSARDRRIGLLADRIRESTGYRVEVFDVTGAEGIPSFWAAAVDTRPATGSGAGAPRPSVLCAGGSGLDPERGVFGALHELVTAVEAYRMIYPQRVADAARMRDDPEQVRLMDDHALLYCDPVAARRLDFLLGP
;
A
#
# COMPACT_ATOMS: atom_id res chain seq x y z
N ALA A 1 13.94 39.87 -6.68
CA ALA A 1 15.39 39.60 -6.82
C ALA A 1 15.62 38.91 -8.17
N LEU A 2 16.65 39.31 -8.93
CA LEU A 2 16.95 38.73 -10.24
C LEU A 2 17.39 37.26 -10.12
N HIS A 3 16.68 36.36 -10.78
CA HIS A 3 17.09 34.95 -10.93
C HIS A 3 18.01 34.84 -12.15
N ARG A 4 19.30 34.53 -11.94
CA ARG A 4 20.18 34.02 -13.00
C ARG A 4 20.06 32.50 -13.01
N LEU A 5 19.46 31.96 -14.06
CA LEU A 5 19.59 30.56 -14.43
C LEU A 5 21.01 30.37 -15.00
N ASN A 6 21.94 29.91 -14.18
CA ASN A 6 23.23 29.47 -14.69
C ASN A 6 23.05 28.08 -15.30
N ALA A 7 23.11 28.01 -16.63
CA ALA A 7 23.30 26.78 -17.37
C ALA A 7 24.80 26.64 -17.68
N ALA A 8 25.47 25.71 -17.00
CA ALA A 8 26.74 25.12 -17.44
C ALA A 8 26.96 23.77 -16.75
N ASP A 9 27.20 22.75 -17.58
CA ASP A 9 27.67 21.39 -17.33
C ASP A 9 26.82 20.44 -16.48
N ASP A 10 26.29 19.40 -17.15
CA ASP A 10 25.83 18.05 -16.72
C ASP A 10 25.12 17.89 -15.36
N THR A 11 24.69 19.00 -14.78
CA THR A 11 24.07 19.08 -13.46
C THR A 11 22.63 19.54 -13.65
N ALA A 12 21.72 18.81 -13.03
CA ALA A 12 20.29 19.13 -13.08
C ALA A 12 20.06 20.61 -12.72
N PRO A 13 19.17 21.32 -13.45
CA PRO A 13 18.88 22.72 -13.18
C PRO A 13 18.53 22.90 -11.69
N ALA A 14 19.06 23.94 -11.05
CA ALA A 14 18.93 24.11 -9.61
C ALA A 14 18.66 25.57 -9.22
N VAL A 15 17.97 25.74 -8.10
CA VAL A 15 17.77 27.04 -7.44
C VAL A 15 18.54 27.08 -6.12
N THR A 16 19.19 28.21 -5.84
CA THR A 16 19.79 28.48 -4.54
C THR A 16 18.88 29.42 -3.77
N MET A 17 18.57 29.06 -2.53
CA MET A 17 17.70 29.82 -1.63
C MET A 17 18.50 30.33 -0.44
N LEU A 18 18.26 31.59 -0.08
CA LEU A 18 18.79 32.22 1.13
C LEU A 18 17.63 32.47 2.10
N ARG A 19 17.64 31.79 3.24
CA ARG A 19 16.67 32.00 4.31
C ARG A 19 17.06 33.24 5.10
N LEU A 20 16.27 34.30 5.04
CA LEU A 20 16.61 35.59 5.66
C LEU A 20 16.61 35.57 7.20
N ALA A 21 15.96 34.58 7.82
CA ALA A 21 15.86 34.48 9.28
C ALA A 21 17.18 34.07 9.95
N ASP A 22 17.99 33.23 9.29
CA ASP A 22 19.25 32.68 9.82
C ASP A 22 20.41 32.74 8.80
N LEU A 23 20.19 33.36 7.65
CA LEU A 23 21.11 33.43 6.51
C LEU A 23 21.55 32.05 5.99
N GLY A 24 20.77 31.00 6.26
CA GLY A 24 21.01 29.66 5.74
C GLY A 24 20.90 29.62 4.21
N ILE A 25 21.91 29.05 3.55
CA ILE A 25 21.93 28.86 2.10
C ILE A 25 21.66 27.39 1.79
N SER A 26 20.70 27.13 0.92
CA SER A 26 20.37 25.79 0.43
C SER A 26 20.30 25.77 -1.10
N ARG A 27 20.60 24.62 -1.71
CA ARG A 27 20.53 24.40 -3.15
C ARG A 27 19.60 23.23 -3.45
N HIS A 28 18.68 23.43 -4.38
CA HIS A 28 17.57 22.52 -4.69
C HIS A 28 17.54 22.24 -6.18
N ALA A 29 17.56 20.96 -6.57
CA ALA A 29 17.65 20.55 -7.96
C ALA A 29 16.28 20.14 -8.52
N PHE A 30 15.94 20.65 -9.71
CA PHE A 30 14.74 20.27 -10.43
C PHE A 30 14.96 18.98 -11.23
N ARG A 31 13.94 18.13 -11.22
CA ARG A 31 13.86 16.97 -12.10
C ARG A 31 12.81 17.21 -13.18
N PRO A 32 13.01 16.70 -14.40
CA PRO A 32 11.97 16.73 -15.42
C PRO A 32 10.71 16.04 -14.90
N ASP A 33 9.57 16.71 -15.05
CA ASP A 33 8.25 16.12 -14.79
C ASP A 33 7.75 15.48 -16.08
N PRO A 34 7.58 14.14 -16.14
CA PRO A 34 7.09 13.47 -17.34
C PRO A 34 5.68 13.93 -17.77
N HIS A 35 4.89 14.46 -16.84
CA HIS A 35 3.54 14.95 -17.09
C HIS A 35 3.47 16.45 -17.35
N CYS A 36 4.61 17.14 -17.46
CA CYS A 36 4.63 18.57 -17.75
C CYS A 36 4.01 18.87 -19.12
N ALA A 37 3.02 19.75 -19.17
CA ALA A 37 2.34 20.14 -20.42
C ALA A 37 3.26 20.87 -21.43
N HIS A 38 4.43 21.35 -21.00
CA HIS A 38 5.35 22.13 -21.84
C HIS A 38 6.58 21.36 -22.31
N CYS A 39 7.18 20.56 -21.43
CA CYS A 39 8.42 19.84 -21.71
C CYS A 39 8.37 18.35 -21.35
N GLY A 40 7.20 17.85 -20.94
CA GLY A 40 6.93 16.42 -20.83
C GLY A 40 6.88 15.77 -22.22
N GLY A 41 6.82 14.44 -22.23
CA GLY A 41 6.88 13.67 -23.47
C GLY A 41 6.94 12.19 -23.19
N LEU A 42 5.95 11.66 -22.46
CA LEU A 42 5.83 10.23 -22.31
C LEU A 42 5.52 9.61 -23.68
N PRO A 43 6.10 8.45 -24.02
CA PRO A 43 5.69 7.74 -25.23
C PRO A 43 4.26 7.22 -25.08
N ASP A 44 3.56 7.07 -26.20
CA ASP A 44 2.27 6.41 -26.23
C ASP A 44 2.39 4.95 -25.78
N ASP A 45 1.43 4.49 -24.99
CA ASP A 45 1.39 3.09 -24.56
C ASP A 45 1.08 2.15 -25.72
N CYS A 46 1.76 1.01 -25.76
CA CYS A 46 1.57 0.02 -26.82
C CYS A 46 1.89 -1.39 -26.33
N ALA A 47 1.32 -2.38 -27.03
CA ALA A 47 1.50 -3.80 -26.71
C ALA A 47 2.97 -4.23 -26.64
N ALA A 48 3.82 -3.73 -27.56
CA ALA A 48 5.24 -4.05 -27.59
C ALA A 48 5.98 -3.56 -26.34
N ALA A 49 5.61 -2.38 -25.84
CA ALA A 49 6.22 -1.80 -24.65
C ALA A 49 5.79 -2.55 -23.37
N ALA A 50 4.62 -3.18 -23.34
CA ALA A 50 4.19 -3.98 -22.20
C ALA A 50 4.94 -5.30 -22.03
N VAL A 51 5.70 -5.76 -23.03
CA VAL A 51 6.45 -7.01 -22.93
C VAL A 51 7.51 -6.92 -21.83
N ILE A 52 7.44 -7.84 -20.86
CA ILE A 52 8.44 -7.99 -19.81
C ILE A 52 9.43 -9.07 -20.24
N PRO A 53 10.69 -8.73 -20.57
CA PRO A 53 11.69 -9.73 -20.92
C PRO A 53 12.01 -10.59 -19.68
N ARG A 54 12.05 -11.92 -19.86
CA ARG A 54 12.44 -12.85 -18.79
C ARG A 54 13.96 -12.87 -18.66
N VAL A 55 14.49 -12.02 -17.79
CA VAL A 55 15.92 -11.98 -17.48
C VAL A 55 16.15 -12.64 -16.12
N PRO A 56 17.06 -13.61 -15.99
CA PRO A 56 17.44 -14.14 -14.69
C PRO A 56 17.94 -13.01 -13.78
N ARG A 57 17.42 -12.95 -12.56
CA ARG A 57 17.83 -11.99 -11.53
C ARG A 57 18.45 -12.75 -10.36
N PRO A 58 19.79 -12.95 -10.35
CA PRO A 58 20.45 -13.68 -9.28
C PRO A 58 20.22 -12.99 -7.93
N LYS A 59 19.73 -13.74 -6.96
CA LYS A 59 19.61 -13.26 -5.58
C LYS A 59 21.00 -13.25 -4.94
N PRO A 60 21.37 -12.22 -4.17
CA PRO A 60 22.65 -12.20 -3.45
C PRO A 60 22.73 -13.29 -2.39
N ASP A 61 21.58 -13.75 -1.89
CA ASP A 61 21.45 -14.82 -0.92
C ASP A 61 20.14 -15.60 -1.16
N PRO A 62 20.10 -16.94 -1.01
CA PRO A 62 18.89 -17.74 -1.23
C PRO A 62 17.67 -17.29 -0.42
N ALA A 63 17.88 -16.78 0.80
CA ALA A 63 16.83 -16.28 1.65
C ALA A 63 16.35 -14.88 1.22
N VAL A 64 17.17 -14.05 0.57
CA VAL A 64 16.84 -12.65 0.25
C VAL A 64 16.13 -12.52 -1.10
N LEU A 65 14.91 -11.97 -1.12
CA LEU A 65 14.17 -11.72 -2.37
C LEU A 65 14.58 -10.44 -3.08
N ARG A 66 15.14 -9.47 -2.36
CA ARG A 66 15.61 -8.20 -2.91
C ARG A 66 16.92 -8.39 -3.66
N VAL A 67 16.96 -7.99 -4.93
CA VAL A 67 18.16 -8.08 -5.79
C VAL A 67 19.09 -6.87 -5.63
N ARG A 68 18.58 -5.78 -5.02
CA ARG A 68 19.34 -4.57 -4.70
C ARG A 68 19.28 -4.26 -3.22
N ASP A 69 20.38 -3.76 -2.66
CA ASP A 69 20.43 -3.28 -1.28
C ASP A 69 20.03 -1.80 -1.21
N LEU A 70 18.74 -1.56 -0.95
CA LEU A 70 18.23 -0.21 -0.75
C LEU A 70 18.95 0.54 0.38
N ARG A 71 19.47 -0.15 1.41
CA ARG A 71 20.19 0.53 2.50
C ARG A 71 21.49 1.11 1.99
N ALA A 72 22.21 0.40 1.12
CA ALA A 72 23.42 0.88 0.46
C ALA A 72 23.13 2.08 -0.45
N GLU A 73 21.99 2.07 -1.14
CA GLU A 73 21.58 3.10 -2.11
C GLU A 73 20.85 4.30 -1.49
N ARG A 74 20.55 4.27 -0.19
CA ARG A 74 19.77 5.31 0.52
C ARG A 74 20.21 6.73 0.16
N THR A 75 21.50 7.02 0.23
CA THR A 75 22.00 8.39 -0.02
C THR A 75 21.66 8.87 -1.42
N GLU A 76 21.76 8.00 -2.42
CA GLU A 76 21.42 8.32 -3.81
C GLU A 76 19.90 8.50 -3.98
N LEU A 77 19.10 7.61 -3.38
CA LEU A 77 17.64 7.66 -3.45
C LEU A 77 17.09 8.94 -2.78
N GLU A 78 17.57 9.25 -1.57
CA GLU A 78 17.17 10.47 -0.87
C GLU A 78 17.60 11.72 -1.65
N ALA A 79 18.83 11.77 -2.15
CA ALA A 79 19.30 12.91 -2.97
C ALA A 79 18.56 13.04 -4.31
N ARG A 80 18.02 11.95 -4.85
CA ARG A 80 17.30 11.95 -6.12
C ARG A 80 15.84 12.39 -5.96
N TYR A 81 15.17 11.97 -4.90
CA TYR A 81 13.72 12.11 -4.77
C TYR A 81 13.27 13.03 -3.63
N ALA A 82 14.05 13.17 -2.56
CA ALA A 82 13.64 13.88 -1.35
C ALA A 82 14.26 15.27 -1.26
N ASP A 83 13.42 16.31 -1.37
CA ASP A 83 13.80 17.70 -1.19
C ASP A 83 12.55 18.56 -0.94
N ASP A 84 12.52 19.29 0.17
CA ASP A 84 11.32 20.01 0.62
C ASP A 84 10.88 21.12 -0.35
N GLU A 85 11.78 21.66 -1.17
CA GLU A 85 11.48 22.76 -2.11
C GLU A 85 11.14 22.22 -3.50
N THR A 86 11.92 21.27 -4.01
CA THR A 86 11.88 20.83 -5.43
C THR A 86 11.69 19.32 -5.63
N GLY A 87 11.88 18.51 -4.58
CA GLY A 87 11.78 17.06 -4.67
C GLY A 87 10.33 16.57 -4.78
N VAL A 88 10.17 15.38 -5.36
CA VAL A 88 8.88 14.68 -5.42
C VAL A 88 8.45 14.24 -4.01
N LEU A 89 9.43 13.86 -3.18
CA LEU A 89 9.21 13.54 -1.78
C LEU A 89 9.52 14.76 -0.91
N LYS A 90 8.53 15.15 -0.13
CA LYS A 90 8.54 16.25 0.83
C LYS A 90 8.55 15.69 2.25
N GLY A 91 9.12 16.43 3.17
CA GLY A 91 9.00 16.15 4.60
C GLY A 91 9.55 14.79 5.00
N LEU A 92 10.65 14.32 4.38
CA LEU A 92 11.33 13.11 4.83
C LEU A 92 11.86 13.35 6.25
N ARG A 93 11.24 12.72 7.25
CA ARG A 93 11.53 12.93 8.68
C ARG A 93 11.52 11.62 9.44
N THR A 94 12.35 11.52 10.46
CA THR A 94 12.36 10.41 11.41
C THR A 94 11.70 10.80 12.72
N ARG A 95 10.96 9.90 13.37
CA ARG A 95 10.39 10.11 14.70
C ARG A 95 10.86 9.02 15.65
N GLY A 96 11.36 9.41 16.83
CA GLY A 96 11.98 8.49 17.80
C GLY A 96 11.08 8.03 18.95
N LEU A 97 9.83 8.49 19.03
CA LEU A 97 8.91 8.17 20.13
C LEU A 97 8.05 6.92 19.89
N HIS A 98 8.35 6.18 18.82
CA HIS A 98 7.67 4.95 18.44
C HIS A 98 8.41 3.73 18.99
N THR A 99 7.70 2.60 19.13
CA THR A 99 8.22 1.30 19.56
C THR A 99 9.33 0.83 18.63
N LEU A 100 9.21 1.16 17.34
CA LEU A 100 10.24 0.96 16.32
C LEU A 100 10.66 2.31 15.72
N PRO A 101 11.94 2.47 15.33
CA PRO A 101 12.38 3.56 14.46
C PRO A 101 11.41 3.79 13.30
N PHE A 102 10.89 5.01 13.22
CA PHE A 102 9.87 5.41 12.25
C PHE A 102 10.40 6.53 11.36
N ALA A 103 10.04 6.49 10.08
CA ALA A 103 10.23 7.56 9.13
C ALA A 103 8.97 7.76 8.27
N GLU A 104 8.76 9.01 7.86
CA GLU A 104 7.67 9.43 6.98
C GLU A 104 8.26 10.17 5.79
N ALA A 105 7.75 9.92 4.59
CA ALA A 105 8.07 10.64 3.36
C ALA A 105 6.77 10.99 2.63
N LYS A 106 6.43 12.28 2.51
CA LYS A 106 5.18 12.72 1.86
C LYS A 106 5.40 12.88 0.38
N VAL A 107 4.41 12.56 -0.45
CA VAL A 107 4.46 12.92 -1.87
C VAL A 107 3.99 14.37 -2.00
N GLY A 108 4.80 15.20 -2.64
CA GLY A 108 4.51 16.62 -2.83
C GLY A 108 3.36 16.89 -3.81
N PRO A 109 2.91 18.14 -3.91
CA PRO A 109 2.04 18.58 -5.00
C PRO A 109 2.73 18.39 -6.38
N PRO A 110 1.97 18.17 -7.47
CA PRO A 110 0.50 18.21 -7.55
C PRO A 110 -0.21 16.92 -7.08
N GLU A 111 0.51 15.82 -6.87
CA GLU A 111 -0.10 14.52 -6.54
C GLU A 111 -0.73 14.51 -5.14
N SER A 112 -0.02 15.08 -4.15
CA SER A 112 -0.47 15.20 -2.75
C SER A 112 -1.21 13.96 -2.23
N VAL A 113 -0.66 12.78 -2.52
CA VAL A 113 -1.13 11.47 -2.06
C VAL A 113 -0.57 11.15 -0.67
N ASP A 114 -1.17 10.17 0.01
CA ASP A 114 -0.58 9.59 1.23
C ASP A 114 0.92 9.29 1.02
N GLY A 115 1.72 9.65 2.01
CA GLY A 115 3.16 9.40 2.00
C GLY A 115 3.51 7.93 2.23
N GLY A 116 4.79 7.63 2.17
CA GLY A 116 5.35 6.36 2.62
C GLY A 116 5.75 6.41 4.08
N TYR A 117 5.64 5.26 4.76
CA TYR A 117 5.87 5.11 6.19
C TYR A 117 6.81 3.94 6.45
N GLY A 118 8.07 4.24 6.69
CA GLY A 118 9.05 3.21 6.95
C GLY A 118 9.20 2.93 8.44
N ARG A 119 9.17 1.65 8.79
CA ARG A 119 9.44 1.15 10.14
C ARG A 119 10.43 0.01 10.08
N ALA A 120 11.44 0.07 10.93
CA ALA A 120 12.50 -0.92 10.95
C ALA A 120 13.17 -0.96 12.33
N LEU A 121 14.14 -1.84 12.49
CA LEU A 121 14.97 -1.90 13.70
C LEU A 121 16.00 -0.76 13.79
N ASP A 122 16.13 0.06 12.74
CA ASP A 122 17.05 1.19 12.68
C ASP A 122 16.52 2.32 11.77
N PHE A 123 16.90 3.58 12.06
CA PHE A 123 16.42 4.75 11.30
C PHE A 123 16.89 4.78 9.84
N ARG A 124 18.03 4.17 9.52
CA ARG A 124 18.54 4.15 8.14
C ARG A 124 17.61 3.33 7.26
N THR A 125 17.19 2.17 7.75
CA THR A 125 16.24 1.29 7.07
C THR A 125 14.86 1.91 7.02
N ALA A 126 14.38 2.48 8.14
CA ALA A 126 13.08 3.16 8.17
C ALA A 126 13.00 4.27 7.12
N ARG A 127 14.03 5.12 6.98
CA ARG A 127 14.02 6.19 5.96
C ARG A 127 13.92 5.66 4.54
N VAL A 128 14.71 4.65 4.18
CA VAL A 128 14.67 4.15 2.80
C VAL A 128 13.39 3.38 2.50
N THR A 129 12.80 2.69 3.48
CA THR A 129 11.47 2.08 3.34
C THR A 129 10.40 3.15 3.12
N ALA A 130 10.43 4.26 3.87
CA ALA A 130 9.50 5.37 3.67
C ALA A 130 9.60 5.97 2.25
N VAL A 131 10.83 6.14 1.74
CA VAL A 131 11.07 6.59 0.36
C VAL A 131 10.51 5.58 -0.64
N ALA A 132 10.80 4.29 -0.47
CA ALA A 132 10.34 3.23 -1.38
C ALA A 132 8.80 3.17 -1.44
N GLU A 133 8.12 3.18 -0.30
CA GLU A 133 6.66 3.15 -0.25
C GLU A 133 6.05 4.43 -0.85
N ALA A 134 6.65 5.61 -0.61
CA ALA A 134 6.16 6.84 -1.22
C ALA A 134 6.28 6.83 -2.75
N LEU A 135 7.35 6.23 -3.29
CA LEU A 135 7.55 6.05 -4.74
C LEU A 135 6.61 5.00 -5.33
N GLU A 136 6.32 3.92 -4.59
CA GLU A 136 5.26 2.97 -4.97
C GLU A 136 3.92 3.70 -5.07
N ARG A 137 3.57 4.51 -4.05
CA ARG A 137 2.31 5.25 -4.02
C ARG A 137 2.18 6.27 -5.16
N LEU A 138 3.29 6.90 -5.52
CA LEU A 138 3.38 7.76 -6.69
C LEU A 138 3.11 6.97 -7.99
N GLY A 139 3.76 5.80 -8.13
CA GLY A 139 3.62 4.94 -9.31
C GLY A 139 2.22 4.33 -9.48
N GLY A 140 1.52 4.05 -8.37
CA GLY A 140 0.15 3.54 -8.39
C GLY A 140 -0.92 4.60 -8.69
N GLY A 141 -0.60 5.89 -8.58
CA GLY A 141 -1.57 6.99 -8.71
C GLY A 141 -2.00 7.30 -10.15
N ARG A 142 -1.10 7.14 -11.12
CA ARG A 142 -1.34 7.37 -12.56
C ARG A 142 -0.21 6.78 -13.42
N PRO A 143 -0.42 6.53 -14.71
CA PRO A 143 0.63 6.13 -15.64
C PRO A 143 1.80 7.11 -15.64
N GLY A 144 2.97 6.69 -15.11
CA GLY A 144 4.17 7.52 -15.00
C GLY A 144 5.22 7.29 -16.09
N GLY A 145 5.07 6.23 -16.89
CA GLY A 145 6.04 5.85 -17.91
C GLY A 145 5.55 5.99 -19.35
N ARG A 146 4.23 6.13 -19.56
CA ARG A 146 3.57 6.12 -20.87
C ARG A 146 2.25 6.89 -20.83
N HIS A 147 1.80 7.37 -21.99
CA HIS A 147 0.47 7.94 -22.14
C HIS A 147 -0.58 6.87 -22.47
N THR A 148 -1.67 6.86 -21.71
CA THR A 148 -2.84 6.04 -22.01
C THR A 148 -3.53 6.57 -23.28
N VAL A 149 -3.51 5.78 -24.35
CA VAL A 149 -4.07 6.16 -25.66
C VAL A 149 -5.22 5.27 -26.13
N VAL A 150 -5.43 4.11 -25.49
CA VAL A 150 -6.49 3.17 -25.88
C VAL A 150 -7.77 3.51 -25.13
N ARG A 151 -8.82 3.86 -25.89
CA ARG A 151 -10.17 4.10 -25.38
C ARG A 151 -11.19 3.32 -26.20
N GLY A 152 -12.07 2.60 -25.52
CA GLY A 152 -13.08 1.78 -26.18
C GLY A 152 -13.88 0.95 -25.19
N SER A 153 -14.95 0.33 -25.67
CA SER A 153 -15.70 -0.65 -24.88
C SER A 153 -15.01 -2.02 -24.88
N HIS A 154 -15.30 -2.85 -23.88
CA HIS A 154 -14.78 -4.23 -23.86
C HIS A 154 -15.22 -5.00 -25.10
N ARG A 155 -16.48 -4.84 -25.53
CA ARG A 155 -17.02 -5.50 -26.73
C ARG A 155 -16.21 -5.16 -27.99
N GLU A 156 -15.91 -3.88 -28.21
CA GLU A 156 -15.13 -3.42 -29.36
C GLU A 156 -13.68 -3.92 -29.29
N LEU A 157 -13.02 -3.74 -28.14
CA LEU A 157 -11.61 -4.10 -28.00
C LEU A 157 -11.40 -5.62 -28.03
N ALA A 158 -12.32 -6.41 -27.49
CA ALA A 158 -12.23 -7.87 -27.55
C ALA A 158 -12.39 -8.40 -28.99
N ALA A 159 -13.13 -7.70 -29.85
CA ALA A 159 -13.21 -8.02 -31.27
C ALA A 159 -11.90 -7.69 -32.01
N LEU A 160 -11.24 -6.58 -31.64
CA LEU A 160 -9.94 -6.18 -32.21
C LEU A 160 -8.76 -7.00 -31.68
N HIS A 161 -8.84 -7.44 -30.43
CA HIS A 161 -7.80 -8.19 -29.74
C HIS A 161 -8.41 -9.47 -29.13
N PRO A 162 -8.70 -10.51 -29.93
CA PRO A 162 -9.30 -11.74 -29.44
C PRO A 162 -8.51 -12.39 -28.29
N GLY A 163 -9.14 -12.45 -27.12
CA GLY A 163 -8.53 -12.91 -25.87
C GLY A 163 -7.40 -12.02 -25.35
N GLY A 164 -7.13 -10.87 -25.95
CA GLY A 164 -6.10 -9.89 -25.55
C GLY A 164 -6.62 -8.80 -24.63
N VAL A 165 -7.84 -8.92 -24.11
CA VAL A 165 -8.51 -7.92 -23.27
C VAL A 165 -9.00 -8.59 -21.99
N LEU A 166 -8.74 -7.99 -20.83
CA LEU A 166 -9.30 -8.42 -19.56
C LEU A 166 -10.78 -8.04 -19.52
N ASP A 167 -11.66 -9.00 -19.25
CA ASP A 167 -13.08 -8.72 -19.05
C ASP A 167 -13.30 -8.14 -17.64
N PRO A 168 -13.75 -6.87 -17.50
CA PRO A 168 -14.03 -6.27 -16.20
C PRO A 168 -15.12 -7.01 -15.41
N ALA A 169 -15.98 -7.80 -16.06
CA ALA A 169 -16.96 -8.61 -15.36
C ALA A 169 -16.33 -9.71 -14.47
N THR A 170 -15.08 -10.10 -14.74
CA THR A 170 -14.39 -11.14 -13.95
C THR A 170 -13.63 -10.59 -12.74
N THR A 171 -13.63 -9.27 -12.54
CA THR A 171 -12.85 -8.62 -11.47
C THR A 171 -13.71 -8.23 -10.26
N GLY A 172 -14.92 -8.78 -10.17
CA GLY A 172 -15.90 -8.47 -9.13
C GLY A 172 -16.74 -7.22 -9.46
N SER A 173 -17.87 -7.10 -8.78
CA SER A 173 -18.79 -5.97 -8.89
C SER A 173 -19.34 -5.59 -7.52
N HIS A 174 -19.85 -4.37 -7.39
CA HIS A 174 -20.63 -4.00 -6.23
C HIS A 174 -22.00 -4.72 -6.24
N GLU A 175 -22.61 -4.90 -5.07
CA GLU A 175 -23.93 -5.50 -4.99
C GLU A 175 -24.97 -4.67 -5.76
N PRO A 176 -25.88 -5.30 -6.54
CA PRO A 176 -26.80 -4.59 -7.43
C PRO A 176 -27.66 -3.51 -6.75
N LEU A 177 -28.00 -3.69 -5.47
CA LEU A 177 -28.80 -2.73 -4.71
C LEU A 177 -28.04 -1.44 -4.40
N ARG A 178 -26.70 -1.50 -4.27
CA ARG A 178 -25.85 -0.33 -4.00
C ARG A 178 -25.96 0.74 -5.07
N TYR A 179 -26.11 0.33 -6.34
CA TYR A 179 -26.25 1.27 -7.45
C TYR A 179 -27.54 2.11 -7.40
N ARG A 180 -28.52 1.73 -6.56
CA ARG A 180 -29.76 2.48 -6.34
C ARG A 180 -29.64 3.51 -5.22
N GLU A 181 -28.57 3.47 -4.43
CA GLU A 181 -28.36 4.37 -3.30
C GLU A 181 -28.01 5.78 -3.80
N PRO A 182 -28.68 6.83 -3.29
CA PRO A 182 -28.32 8.21 -3.59
C PRO A 182 -26.87 8.50 -3.19
N GLY A 183 -26.08 9.02 -4.14
CA GLY A 183 -24.69 9.38 -3.88
C GLY A 183 -23.69 8.22 -3.92
N PHE A 184 -24.10 7.00 -4.29
CA PHE A 184 -23.16 5.91 -4.54
C PHE A 184 -22.14 6.32 -5.62
N PRO A 185 -20.83 6.25 -5.35
CA PRO A 185 -19.83 6.87 -6.21
C PRO A 185 -19.55 6.09 -7.50
N PHE A 186 -19.99 4.82 -7.58
CA PHE A 186 -19.69 3.92 -8.68
C PHE A 186 -20.90 3.68 -9.61
N ARG A 187 -20.62 3.45 -10.89
CA ARG A 187 -21.62 2.99 -11.88
C ARG A 187 -21.53 1.48 -12.12
N PRO A 188 -22.63 0.81 -12.49
CA PRO A 188 -22.55 -0.58 -12.91
C PRO A 188 -21.73 -0.72 -14.19
N TYR A 189 -20.92 -1.78 -14.26
CA TYR A 189 -20.21 -2.15 -15.48
C TYR A 189 -21.17 -2.76 -16.51
N HIS A 190 -20.91 -2.51 -17.80
CA HIS A 190 -21.51 -3.25 -18.91
C HIS A 190 -20.51 -3.34 -20.09
N PRO A 191 -20.60 -4.35 -20.98
CA PRO A 191 -19.61 -4.57 -22.04
C PRO A 191 -19.44 -3.43 -23.05
N ASP A 192 -20.49 -2.60 -23.21
CA ASP A 192 -20.50 -1.41 -24.07
C ASP A 192 -19.97 -0.14 -23.36
N LEU A 193 -19.53 -0.26 -22.11
CA LEU A 193 -19.00 0.86 -21.35
C LEU A 193 -17.65 1.27 -21.92
N VAL A 194 -17.57 2.49 -22.45
CA VAL A 194 -16.30 3.05 -22.93
C VAL A 194 -15.40 3.39 -21.73
N LEU A 195 -14.22 2.80 -21.73
CA LEU A 195 -13.19 2.94 -20.69
C LEU A 195 -11.85 3.30 -21.35
N SER A 196 -10.94 3.84 -20.53
CA SER A 196 -9.51 3.92 -20.85
C SER A 196 -8.83 2.60 -20.51
N TRP A 197 -7.89 2.18 -21.34
CA TRP A 197 -7.19 0.91 -21.22
C TRP A 197 -5.68 1.09 -21.33
N VAL A 198 -4.94 0.33 -20.52
CA VAL A 198 -3.49 0.29 -20.53
C VAL A 198 -3.00 -1.12 -20.88
N TRP A 199 -1.83 -1.22 -21.50
CA TRP A 199 -1.21 -2.49 -21.82
C TRP A 199 -0.45 -3.03 -20.60
N GLY A 200 -0.96 -4.15 -20.07
CA GLY A 200 -0.25 -5.01 -19.12
C GLY A 200 0.36 -6.23 -19.80
N TYR A 201 1.01 -7.08 -19.01
CA TYR A 201 1.59 -8.35 -19.46
C TYR A 201 1.02 -9.52 -18.68
N SER A 202 0.40 -10.47 -19.37
CA SER A 202 -0.10 -11.70 -18.75
C SER A 202 1.05 -12.68 -18.58
N LEU A 203 1.49 -12.93 -17.35
CA LEU A 203 2.56 -13.89 -17.05
C LEU A 203 2.17 -15.34 -17.39
N THR A 204 0.89 -15.69 -17.28
CA THR A 204 0.36 -17.03 -17.54
C THR A 204 0.18 -17.34 -19.02
N ARG A 205 -0.11 -16.31 -19.84
CA ARG A 205 -0.30 -16.43 -21.29
C ARG A 205 0.87 -15.88 -22.10
N GLU A 206 1.87 -15.34 -21.41
CA GLU A 206 3.11 -14.78 -21.93
C GLU A 206 2.91 -13.75 -23.05
N ARG A 207 1.89 -12.90 -22.92
CA ARG A 207 1.52 -11.91 -23.95
C ARG A 207 0.97 -10.62 -23.36
N PRO A 208 1.08 -9.49 -24.10
CA PRO A 208 0.39 -8.26 -23.76
C PRO A 208 -1.13 -8.45 -23.62
N VAL A 209 -1.73 -7.73 -22.69
CA VAL A 209 -3.17 -7.73 -22.44
C VAL A 209 -3.63 -6.30 -22.12
N LEU A 210 -4.76 -5.89 -22.68
CA LEU A 210 -5.42 -4.65 -22.29
C LEU A 210 -6.13 -4.82 -20.95
N VAL A 211 -5.82 -3.94 -20.01
CA VAL A 211 -6.41 -3.87 -18.67
C VAL A 211 -7.09 -2.51 -18.52
N PRO A 212 -8.31 -2.43 -17.95
CA PRO A 212 -8.93 -1.14 -17.66
C PRO A 212 -8.01 -0.30 -16.77
N GLU A 213 -7.84 0.97 -17.10
CA GLU A 213 -6.93 1.87 -16.39
C GLU A 213 -7.28 1.97 -14.89
N HIS A 214 -8.57 2.01 -14.57
CA HIS A 214 -9.13 2.00 -13.20
C HIS A 214 -8.84 0.71 -12.39
N LEU A 215 -8.34 -0.36 -13.03
CA LEU A 215 -7.89 -1.57 -12.32
C LEU A 215 -6.36 -1.63 -12.19
N ALA A 216 -5.63 -0.86 -12.99
CA ALA A 216 -4.16 -0.83 -12.98
C ALA A 216 -3.60 0.32 -12.11
N TYR A 217 -4.38 1.37 -11.92
CA TYR A 217 -4.04 2.56 -11.14
C TYR A 217 -5.18 2.92 -10.19
N TYR A 218 -4.87 3.62 -9.12
CA TYR A 218 -5.84 4.10 -8.15
C TYR A 218 -5.77 5.63 -7.98
N ARG A 219 -6.89 6.27 -7.61
CA ARG A 219 -7.09 7.73 -7.49
C ARG A 219 -7.10 8.49 -8.82
N LEU A 220 -7.40 7.82 -9.93
CA LEU A 220 -7.47 8.44 -11.26
C LEU A 220 -8.45 9.61 -11.35
N GLY A 221 -9.53 9.58 -10.56
CA GLY A 221 -10.53 10.66 -10.51
C GLY A 221 -9.96 12.04 -10.12
N ARG A 222 -8.75 12.11 -9.55
CA ARG A 222 -8.04 13.38 -9.28
C ARG A 222 -7.36 13.96 -10.53
N HIS A 223 -7.03 13.11 -11.50
CA HIS A 223 -6.23 13.48 -12.68
C HIS A 223 -7.07 13.63 -13.95
N SER A 224 -8.28 13.04 -13.97
CA SER A 224 -9.24 13.15 -15.09
C SER A 224 -10.59 13.75 -14.66
N PRO A 225 -10.63 15.05 -14.26
CA PRO A 225 -11.88 15.74 -13.93
C PRO A 225 -12.73 15.91 -15.20
N GLY A 226 -13.62 14.95 -15.47
CA GLY A 226 -14.48 14.93 -16.65
C GLY A 226 -14.87 13.53 -17.12
N ASP A 227 -14.12 12.50 -16.72
CA ASP A 227 -14.52 11.12 -16.99
C ASP A 227 -15.71 10.71 -16.11
N VAL A 228 -16.55 9.87 -16.70
CA VAL A 228 -17.76 9.34 -16.07
C VAL A 228 -17.39 8.59 -14.79
N ARG A 229 -18.26 8.67 -13.76
CA ARG A 229 -18.12 7.94 -12.49
C ARG A 229 -17.45 6.57 -12.65
N PRO A 230 -16.42 6.21 -11.85
CA PRO A 230 -15.72 4.94 -11.98
C PRO A 230 -16.68 3.76 -11.78
N PHE A 231 -16.36 2.58 -12.33
CA PHE A 231 -17.19 1.38 -12.16
C PHE A 231 -16.75 0.48 -10.99
N VAL A 232 -15.58 0.77 -10.41
CA VAL A 232 -14.91 -0.04 -9.39
C VAL A 232 -14.29 0.86 -8.32
N SER A 233 -14.25 0.36 -7.08
CA SER A 233 -13.48 0.96 -6.00
C SER A 233 -12.01 0.56 -6.08
N GLU A 234 -11.15 1.53 -6.35
CA GLU A 234 -9.71 1.32 -6.53
C GLU A 234 -8.99 1.27 -5.18
N ILE A 235 -8.04 0.34 -5.03
CA ILE A 235 -7.16 0.21 -3.87
C ILE A 235 -5.74 -0.17 -4.34
N SER A 236 -4.74 -0.05 -3.47
CA SER A 236 -3.34 -0.37 -3.79
C SER A 236 -3.03 -1.88 -3.81
N ASN A 237 -4.04 -2.74 -3.85
CA ASN A 237 -3.87 -4.19 -3.74
C ASN A 237 -2.99 -4.72 -4.89
N GLY A 238 -1.87 -5.34 -4.54
CA GLY A 238 -0.91 -5.89 -5.50
C GLY A 238 0.03 -4.86 -6.14
N CYS A 239 -0.03 -3.59 -5.72
CA CYS A 239 0.99 -2.61 -6.04
C CYS A 239 2.27 -2.93 -5.28
N ALA A 240 3.42 -2.85 -5.95
CA ALA A 240 4.70 -3.11 -5.30
C ALA A 240 5.83 -2.39 -6.04
N LEU A 241 6.86 -2.04 -5.28
CA LEU A 241 8.14 -1.56 -5.80
C LEU A 241 9.21 -2.64 -5.65
N GLY A 242 10.08 -2.74 -6.66
CA GLY A 242 11.23 -3.64 -6.65
C GLY A 242 12.46 -3.06 -7.33
N GLY A 243 13.62 -3.65 -7.04
CA GLY A 243 14.88 -3.33 -7.73
C GLY A 243 14.87 -3.66 -9.23
N CYS A 244 13.91 -4.47 -9.67
CA CYS A 244 13.57 -4.76 -11.06
C CYS A 244 12.07 -5.12 -11.16
N VAL A 245 11.57 -5.27 -12.38
CA VAL A 245 10.16 -5.62 -12.65
C VAL A 245 9.78 -6.99 -12.09
N GLU A 246 10.68 -7.97 -12.16
CA GLU A 246 10.42 -9.33 -11.65
C GLU A 246 10.28 -9.34 -10.13
N GLU A 247 11.10 -8.53 -9.44
CA GLU A 247 11.01 -8.35 -7.98
C GLU A 247 9.72 -7.63 -7.59
N ALA A 248 9.35 -6.57 -8.32
CA ALA A 248 8.09 -5.86 -8.09
C ALA A 248 6.88 -6.79 -8.29
N ALA A 249 6.86 -7.56 -9.38
CA ALA A 249 5.81 -8.53 -9.66
C ALA A 249 5.72 -9.61 -8.58
N LEU A 250 6.85 -10.13 -8.08
CA LEU A 250 6.87 -11.10 -7.00
C LEU A 250 6.24 -10.53 -5.72
N HIS A 251 6.63 -9.32 -5.31
CA HIS A 251 6.07 -8.70 -4.11
C HIS A 251 4.58 -8.38 -4.27
N GLY A 252 4.13 -7.94 -5.44
CA GLY A 252 2.70 -7.75 -5.72
C GLY A 252 1.90 -9.05 -5.64
N LEU A 253 2.46 -10.17 -6.13
CA LEU A 253 1.82 -11.50 -6.02
C LEU A 253 1.74 -12.00 -4.57
N LEU A 254 2.78 -11.75 -3.76
CA LEU A 254 2.76 -12.11 -2.34
C LEU A 254 1.68 -11.31 -1.59
N GLU A 255 1.57 -10.00 -1.83
CA GLU A 255 0.50 -9.19 -1.24
C GLU A 255 -0.90 -9.63 -1.69
N LEU A 256 -1.06 -10.01 -2.96
CA LEU A 256 -2.33 -10.54 -3.46
C LEU A 256 -2.72 -11.84 -2.73
N ALA A 257 -1.77 -12.76 -2.56
CA ALA A 257 -2.01 -14.00 -1.81
C ALA A 257 -2.35 -13.73 -0.35
N GLU A 258 -1.65 -12.79 0.29
CA GLU A 258 -1.93 -12.37 1.67
C GLU A 258 -3.37 -11.90 1.83
N ARG A 259 -3.82 -10.98 0.96
CA ARG A 259 -5.15 -10.39 1.04
C ARG A 259 -6.23 -11.40 0.69
N ASP A 260 -6.00 -12.28 -0.27
CA ASP A 260 -6.93 -13.36 -0.61
C ASP A 260 -7.12 -14.29 0.60
N ALA A 261 -6.03 -14.82 1.15
CA ALA A 261 -6.01 -15.66 2.34
C ALA A 261 -6.70 -14.99 3.56
N PHE A 262 -6.35 -13.72 3.81
CA PHE A 262 -6.91 -12.94 4.91
C PHE A 262 -8.42 -12.73 4.75
N LEU A 263 -8.86 -12.27 3.57
CA LEU A 263 -10.28 -11.99 3.30
C LEU A 263 -11.12 -13.27 3.27
N LEU A 264 -10.62 -14.35 2.68
CA LEU A 264 -11.29 -15.65 2.70
C LEU A 264 -11.48 -16.16 4.13
N THR A 265 -10.41 -16.10 4.94
CA THR A 265 -10.47 -16.47 6.37
C THR A 265 -11.50 -15.63 7.11
N TRP A 266 -11.53 -14.32 6.87
CA TRP A 266 -12.48 -13.41 7.50
C TRP A 266 -13.93 -13.66 7.08
N TYR A 267 -14.23 -13.66 5.78
CA TYR A 267 -15.57 -13.81 5.25
C TYR A 267 -16.18 -15.18 5.56
N ALA A 268 -15.39 -16.24 5.40
CA ALA A 268 -15.85 -17.61 5.67
C ALA A 268 -15.68 -18.02 7.13
N ARG A 269 -15.13 -17.14 7.99
CA ARG A 269 -14.85 -17.40 9.41
C ARG A 269 -14.09 -18.71 9.62
N LEU A 270 -13.07 -18.92 8.79
CA LEU A 270 -12.29 -20.16 8.81
C LEU A 270 -11.43 -20.20 10.08
N PRO A 271 -11.42 -21.32 10.83
CA PRO A 271 -10.46 -21.50 11.90
C PRO A 271 -9.06 -21.60 11.31
N ALA A 272 -8.07 -21.04 11.99
CA ALA A 272 -6.67 -21.09 11.59
C ALA A 272 -5.79 -21.42 12.79
N PRO A 273 -4.74 -22.24 12.62
CA PRO A 273 -3.87 -22.63 13.72
C PRO A 273 -3.01 -21.44 14.19
N ALA A 274 -2.96 -21.22 15.50
CA ALA A 274 -2.05 -20.26 16.13
C ALA A 274 -0.60 -20.79 16.12
N LEU A 275 0.34 -19.88 15.91
CA LEU A 275 1.78 -20.17 15.86
C LEU A 275 2.44 -19.96 17.22
N ASP A 276 3.35 -20.86 17.59
CA ASP A 276 4.30 -20.61 18.68
C ASP A 276 5.44 -19.72 18.18
N LEU A 277 5.36 -18.42 18.48
CA LEU A 277 6.39 -17.45 18.07
C LEU A 277 7.77 -17.73 18.68
N ARG A 278 7.86 -18.54 19.74
CA ARG A 278 9.14 -18.93 20.36
C ARG A 278 9.84 -20.06 19.61
N SER A 279 9.12 -20.79 18.76
CA SER A 279 9.71 -21.87 17.95
C SER A 279 10.44 -21.34 16.71
N ALA A 280 10.32 -20.05 16.39
CA ALA A 280 10.99 -19.43 15.26
C ALA A 280 12.52 -19.44 15.42
N ARG A 281 13.25 -19.68 14.32
CA ARG A 281 14.72 -19.63 14.32
C ARG A 281 15.21 -18.19 14.47
N ASP A 282 14.54 -17.26 13.80
CA ASP A 282 14.74 -15.84 13.98
C ASP A 282 14.14 -15.35 15.30
N ARG A 283 15.00 -15.24 16.32
CA ARG A 283 14.63 -14.75 17.66
C ARG A 283 14.00 -13.36 17.66
N ARG A 284 14.19 -12.56 16.60
CA ARG A 284 13.58 -11.23 16.49
C ARG A 284 12.05 -11.29 16.47
N ILE A 285 11.46 -12.39 15.98
CA ILE A 285 10.01 -12.59 15.94
C ILE A 285 9.43 -12.63 17.36
N GLY A 286 9.94 -13.53 18.21
CA GLY A 286 9.53 -13.62 19.60
C GLY A 286 9.81 -12.33 20.38
N LEU A 287 10.98 -11.71 20.16
CA LEU A 287 11.35 -10.46 20.81
C LEU A 287 10.44 -9.28 20.42
N LEU A 288 10.00 -9.19 19.16
CA LEU A 288 9.09 -8.15 18.71
C LEU A 288 7.70 -8.33 19.31
N ALA A 289 7.19 -9.57 19.36
CA ALA A 289 5.92 -9.87 20.02
C ALA A 289 5.97 -9.57 21.53
N ASP A 290 7.04 -9.96 22.21
CA ASP A 290 7.28 -9.64 23.62
C ASP A 290 7.35 -8.11 23.82
N ARG A 291 8.03 -7.39 22.93
CA ARG A 291 8.11 -5.92 22.98
C ARG A 291 6.75 -5.25 22.83
N ILE A 292 5.93 -5.68 21.88
CA ILE A 292 4.55 -5.19 21.73
C ILE A 292 3.77 -5.44 23.03
N ARG A 293 3.82 -6.66 23.55
CA ARG A 293 3.14 -7.03 24.80
C ARG A 293 3.59 -6.17 25.97
N GLU A 294 4.88 -5.99 26.17
CA GLU A 294 5.43 -5.24 27.31
C GLU A 294 5.18 -3.73 27.20
N SER A 295 5.29 -3.15 26.00
CA SER A 295 5.12 -1.70 25.82
C SER A 295 3.65 -1.27 25.78
N THR A 296 2.73 -2.19 25.52
CA THR A 296 1.32 -1.86 25.29
C THR A 296 0.35 -2.64 26.18
N GLY A 297 0.71 -3.83 26.66
CA GLY A 297 -0.16 -4.74 27.40
C GLY A 297 -1.10 -5.58 26.53
N TYR A 298 -0.99 -5.52 25.20
CA TYR A 298 -1.76 -6.37 24.30
C TYR A 298 -1.18 -7.79 24.26
N ARG A 299 -2.05 -8.81 24.28
CA ARG A 299 -1.66 -10.17 23.89
C ARG A 299 -1.45 -10.19 22.38
N VAL A 300 -0.37 -10.82 21.93
CA VAL A 300 -0.05 -10.96 20.50
C VAL A 300 -0.21 -12.41 20.10
N GLU A 301 -0.98 -12.64 19.03
CA GLU A 301 -1.18 -13.95 18.42
C GLU A 301 -0.97 -13.85 16.91
N VAL A 302 -0.45 -14.91 16.30
CA VAL A 302 -0.29 -15.00 14.86
C VAL A 302 -0.84 -16.34 14.41
N PHE A 303 -1.65 -16.31 13.35
CA PHE A 303 -2.32 -17.47 12.78
C PHE A 303 -1.81 -17.72 11.37
N ASP A 304 -1.63 -18.98 11.02
CA ASP A 304 -1.35 -19.40 9.65
C ASP A 304 -2.67 -19.51 8.88
N VAL A 305 -2.86 -18.58 7.93
CA VAL A 305 -4.06 -18.49 7.10
C VAL A 305 -3.78 -18.90 5.65
N THR A 306 -2.66 -19.58 5.40
CA THR A 306 -2.21 -19.98 4.06
C THR A 306 -3.34 -20.62 3.25
N GLY A 307 -3.61 -20.03 2.07
CA GLY A 307 -4.67 -20.48 1.19
C GLY A 307 -4.28 -21.67 0.32
N ALA A 308 -5.18 -22.05 -0.59
CA ALA A 308 -5.01 -23.19 -1.47
C ALA A 308 -3.86 -23.02 -2.48
N GLU A 309 -3.44 -21.79 -2.74
CA GLU A 309 -2.27 -21.43 -3.54
C GLU A 309 -0.94 -21.82 -2.88
N GLY A 310 -0.94 -22.11 -1.58
CA GLY A 310 0.23 -22.61 -0.85
C GLY A 310 1.29 -21.54 -0.58
N ILE A 311 0.96 -20.26 -0.68
CA ILE A 311 1.85 -19.15 -0.33
C ILE A 311 1.67 -18.83 1.16
N PRO A 312 2.73 -18.95 1.99
CA PRO A 312 2.62 -18.68 3.41
C PRO A 312 2.08 -17.27 3.70
N SER A 313 0.93 -17.23 4.36
CA SER A 313 0.19 -16.01 4.68
C SER A 313 -0.28 -16.06 6.14
N PHE A 314 -0.15 -14.94 6.84
CA PHE A 314 -0.30 -14.87 8.29
C PHE A 314 -1.23 -13.74 8.70
N TRP A 315 -2.09 -14.04 9.67
CA TRP A 315 -2.90 -13.05 10.36
C TRP A 315 -2.30 -12.79 11.74
N ALA A 316 -1.79 -11.59 11.98
CA ALA A 316 -1.33 -11.16 13.31
C ALA A 316 -2.42 -10.35 14.02
N ALA A 317 -2.66 -10.63 15.30
CA ALA A 317 -3.67 -9.96 16.12
C ALA A 317 -3.07 -9.48 17.45
N ALA A 318 -3.42 -8.25 17.83
CA ALA A 318 -3.18 -7.68 19.15
C ALA A 318 -4.51 -7.56 19.90
N VAL A 319 -4.66 -8.30 21.01
CA VAL A 319 -5.91 -8.45 21.76
C VAL A 319 -5.78 -7.80 23.15
N ASP A 320 -6.70 -6.89 23.48
CA ASP A 320 -6.78 -6.31 24.82
C ASP A 320 -7.33 -7.36 25.79
N THR A 321 -6.53 -7.79 26.75
CA THR A 321 -6.91 -8.81 27.73
C THR A 321 -7.46 -8.22 29.03
N ARG A 322 -7.63 -6.90 29.11
CA ARG A 322 -8.18 -6.27 30.32
C ARG A 322 -9.66 -6.63 30.47
N PRO A 323 -10.14 -6.88 31.70
CA PRO A 323 -11.55 -7.14 31.93
C PRO A 323 -12.39 -5.99 31.38
N ALA A 324 -13.48 -6.33 30.67
CA ALA A 324 -14.51 -5.39 30.25
C ALA A 324 -15.34 -4.92 31.46
N THR A 325 -14.71 -4.43 32.52
CA THR A 325 -15.43 -3.89 33.68
C THR A 325 -15.76 -2.44 33.41
N GLY A 326 -17.07 -2.16 33.26
CA GLY A 326 -17.66 -0.86 32.94
C GLY A 326 -17.53 0.23 34.02
N SER A 327 -16.42 0.30 34.74
CA SER A 327 -16.19 1.33 35.78
C SER A 327 -14.72 1.68 36.05
N GLY A 328 -13.78 1.38 35.14
CA GLY A 328 -12.36 1.66 35.34
C GLY A 328 -11.90 2.99 34.73
N ALA A 329 -11.37 3.89 35.56
CA ALA A 329 -10.88 5.25 35.32
C ALA A 329 -9.78 5.47 34.24
N GLY A 330 -9.79 4.74 33.12
CA GLY A 330 -8.81 4.86 32.04
C GLY A 330 -9.44 5.19 30.69
N ALA A 331 -8.66 5.77 29.78
CA ALA A 331 -9.10 6.04 28.41
C ALA A 331 -9.51 4.73 27.69
N PRO A 332 -10.54 4.76 26.83
CA PRO A 332 -10.92 3.64 25.96
C PRO A 332 -9.71 3.14 25.17
N ARG A 333 -9.57 1.83 24.98
CA ARG A 333 -8.50 1.26 24.16
C ARG A 333 -9.06 0.30 23.10
N PRO A 334 -8.39 0.17 21.95
CA PRO A 334 -8.76 -0.81 20.94
C PRO A 334 -8.88 -2.22 21.52
N SER A 335 -9.96 -2.93 21.24
CA SER A 335 -10.15 -4.32 21.68
C SER A 335 -9.30 -5.30 20.88
N VAL A 336 -9.38 -5.25 19.55
CA VAL A 336 -8.55 -6.08 18.66
C VAL A 336 -8.01 -5.23 17.52
N LEU A 337 -6.73 -5.41 17.20
CA LEU A 337 -6.10 -4.85 16.01
C LEU A 337 -5.45 -5.99 15.22
N CYS A 338 -5.57 -5.93 13.90
CA CYS A 338 -5.13 -6.98 13.01
C CYS A 338 -4.14 -6.43 11.98
N ALA A 339 -3.25 -7.30 11.51
CA ALA A 339 -2.37 -7.05 10.38
C ALA A 339 -2.15 -8.35 9.59
N GLY A 340 -1.87 -8.21 8.30
CA GLY A 340 -1.46 -9.31 7.43
C GLY A 340 0.05 -9.33 7.22
N GLY A 341 0.56 -10.49 6.82
CA GLY A 341 1.90 -10.62 6.29
C GLY A 341 2.06 -11.91 5.50
N SER A 342 2.86 -11.87 4.44
CA SER A 342 3.12 -13.02 3.57
C SER A 342 4.58 -13.13 3.18
N GLY A 343 4.99 -14.33 2.75
CA GLY A 343 6.32 -14.51 2.21
C GLY A 343 6.64 -15.96 1.87
N LEU A 344 7.52 -16.16 0.88
CA LEU A 344 8.04 -17.49 0.54
C LEU A 344 8.83 -18.13 1.69
N ASP A 345 9.37 -17.32 2.59
CA ASP A 345 9.93 -17.73 3.87
C ASP A 345 8.91 -17.38 4.99
N PRO A 346 8.30 -18.39 5.63
CA PRO A 346 7.30 -18.19 6.69
C PRO A 346 7.74 -17.21 7.79
N GLU A 347 9.00 -17.31 8.25
CA GLU A 347 9.49 -16.46 9.34
C GLU A 347 9.51 -14.98 8.92
N ARG A 348 9.74 -14.69 7.63
CA ARG A 348 9.66 -13.31 7.12
C ARG A 348 8.24 -12.82 6.98
N GLY A 349 7.30 -13.67 6.58
CA GLY A 349 5.88 -13.32 6.54
C GLY A 349 5.36 -12.97 7.93
N VAL A 350 5.68 -13.80 8.93
CA VAL A 350 5.34 -13.54 10.34
C VAL A 350 6.01 -12.25 10.84
N PHE A 351 7.28 -12.04 10.53
CA PHE A 351 7.99 -10.82 10.92
C PHE A 351 7.36 -9.56 10.29
N GLY A 352 6.97 -9.62 9.01
CA GLY A 352 6.23 -8.57 8.32
C GLY A 352 4.88 -8.28 9.00
N ALA A 353 4.09 -9.32 9.31
CA ALA A 353 2.81 -9.17 9.99
C ALA A 353 2.94 -8.49 11.36
N LEU A 354 3.97 -8.83 12.14
CA LEU A 354 4.24 -8.19 13.43
C LEU A 354 4.68 -6.72 13.29
N HIS A 355 5.43 -6.40 12.23
CA HIS A 355 5.83 -5.03 11.90
C HIS A 355 4.64 -4.15 11.52
N GLU A 356 3.67 -4.68 10.79
CA GLU A 356 2.42 -3.99 10.50
C GLU A 356 1.52 -3.92 11.74
N LEU A 357 1.48 -4.98 12.56
CA LEU A 357 0.68 -5.00 13.79
C LEU A 357 1.10 -3.91 14.77
N VAL A 358 2.41 -3.73 15.02
CA VAL A 358 2.88 -2.66 15.92
C VAL A 358 2.48 -1.28 15.42
N THR A 359 2.45 -1.08 14.10
CA THR A 359 1.97 0.15 13.47
C THR A 359 0.51 0.40 13.80
N ALA A 360 -0.34 -0.60 13.58
CA ALA A 360 -1.76 -0.51 13.87
C ALA A 360 -2.00 -0.22 15.35
N VAL A 361 -1.29 -0.91 16.25
CA VAL A 361 -1.37 -0.70 17.71
C VAL A 361 -1.04 0.74 18.09
N GLU A 362 0.03 1.31 17.56
CA GLU A 362 0.39 2.69 17.89
C GLU A 362 -0.61 3.73 17.37
N ALA A 363 -1.03 3.57 16.11
CA ALA A 363 -1.98 4.49 15.50
C ALA A 363 -3.34 4.46 16.21
N TYR A 364 -3.92 3.27 16.37
CA TYR A 364 -5.28 3.14 16.87
C TYR A 364 -5.41 3.32 18.38
N ARG A 365 -4.33 3.19 19.15
CA ARG A 365 -4.32 3.63 20.56
C ARG A 365 -4.52 5.14 20.71
N MET A 366 -4.17 5.94 19.69
CA MET A 366 -4.41 7.39 19.68
C MET A 366 -5.74 7.75 19.01
N ILE A 367 -6.12 7.04 17.94
CA ILE A 367 -7.32 7.33 17.14
C ILE A 367 -8.59 6.87 17.86
N TYR A 368 -8.63 5.64 18.36
CA TYR A 368 -9.85 5.05 18.91
C TYR A 368 -10.49 5.84 20.07
N PRO A 369 -9.74 6.36 21.07
CA PRO A 369 -10.34 7.16 22.15
C PRO A 369 -11.17 8.36 21.65
N GLN A 370 -10.82 8.90 20.48
CA GLN A 370 -11.48 10.05 19.86
C GLN A 370 -12.64 9.63 18.93
N ARG A 371 -12.76 8.34 18.63
CA ARG A 371 -13.65 7.77 17.61
C ARG A 371 -14.51 6.61 18.14
N VAL A 372 -14.63 6.47 19.47
CA VAL A 372 -15.42 5.39 20.11
C VAL A 372 -16.87 5.37 19.62
N ALA A 373 -17.49 6.55 19.52
CA ALA A 373 -18.88 6.67 19.06
C ALA A 373 -19.06 6.18 17.61
N ASP A 374 -18.06 6.38 16.75
CA ASP A 374 -18.09 5.88 15.38
C ASP A 374 -17.99 4.36 15.34
N ALA A 375 -17.09 3.76 16.13
CA ALA A 375 -16.99 2.31 16.24
C ALA A 375 -18.31 1.68 16.73
N ALA A 376 -18.95 2.27 17.75
CA ALA A 376 -20.24 1.82 18.25
C ALA A 376 -21.35 1.94 17.18
N ARG A 377 -21.38 3.04 16.42
CA ARG A 377 -22.32 3.22 15.31
C ARG A 377 -22.14 2.15 14.23
N MET A 378 -20.90 1.83 13.85
CA MET A 378 -20.62 0.79 12.85
C MET A 378 -20.89 -0.63 13.37
N ARG A 379 -20.75 -0.85 14.68
CA ARG A 379 -21.16 -2.11 15.32
C ARG A 379 -22.66 -2.31 15.16
N ASP A 380 -23.45 -1.28 15.48
CA ASP A 380 -24.91 -1.32 15.50
C ASP A 380 -25.51 -1.29 14.09
N ASP A 381 -24.85 -0.61 13.15
CA ASP A 381 -25.20 -0.55 11.72
C ASP A 381 -23.98 -0.86 10.84
N PRO A 382 -23.81 -2.11 10.39
CA PRO A 382 -22.69 -2.52 9.52
C PRO A 382 -22.60 -1.73 8.20
N GLU A 383 -23.68 -1.10 7.74
CA GLU A 383 -23.70 -0.27 6.52
C GLU A 383 -22.91 1.04 6.66
N GLN A 384 -22.50 1.37 7.89
CA GLN A 384 -21.64 2.52 8.19
C GLN A 384 -20.15 2.22 7.97
N VAL A 385 -19.77 0.96 7.78
CA VAL A 385 -18.40 0.57 7.39
C VAL A 385 -18.25 0.82 5.90
N ARG A 386 -17.52 1.89 5.52
CA ARG A 386 -17.45 2.35 4.13
C ARG A 386 -16.03 2.49 3.60
N LEU A 387 -15.08 2.71 4.49
CA LEU A 387 -13.66 2.89 4.19
C LEU A 387 -12.84 1.75 4.78
N MET A 388 -11.63 1.56 4.26
CA MET A 388 -10.72 0.54 4.78
C MET A 388 -10.39 0.76 6.27
N ASP A 389 -10.18 2.02 6.68
CA ASP A 389 -9.91 2.38 8.09
C ASP A 389 -11.12 2.13 9.02
N ASP A 390 -12.34 2.12 8.47
CA ASP A 390 -13.55 1.83 9.24
C ASP A 390 -13.53 0.38 9.75
N HIS A 391 -12.95 -0.56 8.98
CA HIS A 391 -12.79 -1.95 9.43
C HIS A 391 -11.87 -2.04 10.66
N ALA A 392 -10.72 -1.39 10.63
CA ALA A 392 -9.80 -1.38 11.77
C ALA A 392 -10.42 -0.68 12.99
N LEU A 393 -11.13 0.44 12.77
CA LEU A 393 -11.82 1.15 13.85
C LEU A 393 -12.98 0.34 14.43
N LEU A 394 -13.75 -0.39 13.61
CA LEU A 394 -14.86 -1.23 14.06
C LEU A 394 -14.37 -2.28 15.07
N TYR A 395 -13.29 -2.99 14.77
CA TYR A 395 -12.74 -4.03 15.65
C TYR A 395 -12.07 -3.49 16.93
N CYS A 396 -11.92 -2.17 17.04
CA CYS A 396 -11.56 -1.54 18.30
C CYS A 396 -12.71 -1.61 19.34
N ASP A 397 -13.98 -1.71 18.90
CA ASP A 397 -15.12 -1.90 19.80
C ASP A 397 -15.14 -3.33 20.35
N PRO A 398 -15.30 -3.52 21.68
CA PRO A 398 -15.19 -4.83 22.31
C PRO A 398 -16.32 -5.80 21.96
N VAL A 399 -17.50 -5.32 21.56
CA VAL A 399 -18.61 -6.18 21.14
C VAL A 399 -18.43 -6.60 19.68
N ALA A 400 -18.02 -5.68 18.80
CA ALA A 400 -17.69 -5.98 17.42
C ALA A 400 -16.48 -6.93 17.31
N ALA A 401 -15.49 -6.78 18.18
CA ALA A 401 -14.32 -7.66 18.29
C ALA A 401 -14.67 -9.14 18.40
N ARG A 402 -15.79 -9.47 19.06
CA ARG A 402 -16.26 -10.87 19.20
C ARG A 402 -16.62 -11.54 17.89
N ARG A 403 -16.79 -10.80 16.80
CA ARG A 403 -16.95 -11.39 15.46
C ARG A 403 -15.69 -12.16 15.03
N LEU A 404 -14.54 -11.92 15.67
CA LEU A 404 -13.28 -12.65 15.48
C LEU A 404 -13.11 -13.83 16.46
N ASP A 405 -14.12 -14.20 17.26
CA ASP A 405 -14.05 -15.34 18.19
C ASP A 405 -13.81 -16.68 17.47
N PHE A 406 -14.06 -16.77 16.16
CA PHE A 406 -13.73 -17.96 15.36
C PHE A 406 -12.21 -18.19 15.23
N LEU A 407 -11.42 -17.14 15.43
CA LEU A 407 -9.96 -17.13 15.34
C LEU A 407 -9.32 -16.99 16.73
N LEU A 408 -9.88 -16.10 17.56
CA LEU A 408 -9.34 -15.74 18.88
C LEU A 408 -9.93 -16.52 20.06
N GLY A 409 -10.96 -17.33 19.78
CA GLY A 409 -11.59 -18.21 20.77
C GLY A 409 -10.66 -19.35 21.20
N PRO A 410 -10.84 -19.86 22.44
CA PRO A 410 -10.03 -20.96 22.98
C PRO A 410 -10.24 -22.30 22.28
#